data_AF-A0AAW4BIL1-F1
#
_entry.id   AF-A0AAW4BIL1-F1
#
_cell.length_a   1.000
_cell.length_b   1.000
_cell.length_c   1.000
_cell.angle_alpha   90.00
_cell.angle_beta   90.00
_cell.angle_gamma   90.00
#
_symmetry.space_group_name_H-M   'P 1'
#
loop_
_entity.id
_entity.type
_entity.pdbx_description
1 polymer ?
#
loop_
_entity_poly.entity_id
_entity_poly.type
_entity_poly.pdbx_seq_one_letter_code
_entity_poly.pdbx_strand_id
1 'polypeptide(L)'
;EARKFFPNAKITLVGDSSYQYGAPSDLADETIFMIGRHRKHELNWKQKIQQFTQLAEQDIIFDVAGTSRSYWMTLLSKAKLKFGFPYKPYLCGSLYNIAVFRSDFQPELECMLDMLKMLGHNPQRPLDFGYPSHLELYDK
;
A
#
# COMPACT_ATOMS: atom_id res chain seq x y z
N GLU A 1 -10.02 3.85 5.60
CA GLU A 1 -9.53 5.23 5.34
C GLU A 1 -9.47 5.60 3.86
N ALA A 2 -8.69 4.93 3.00
CA ALA A 2 -8.59 5.30 1.58
C ALA A 2 -9.97 5.36 0.86
N ARG A 3 -10.86 4.38 1.11
CA ARG A 3 -12.25 4.40 0.62
C ARG A 3 -13.07 5.58 1.14
N LYS A 4 -12.86 6.00 2.38
CA LYS A 4 -13.57 7.16 2.97
C LYS A 4 -13.13 8.46 2.30
N PHE A 5 -11.82 8.58 2.05
CA PHE A 5 -11.25 9.76 1.39
C PHE A 5 -11.55 9.82 -0.12
N PHE A 6 -11.57 8.65 -0.78
CA PHE A 6 -11.90 8.51 -2.20
C PHE A 6 -13.13 7.62 -2.40
N PRO A 7 -14.35 8.13 -2.12
CA PRO A 7 -15.57 7.30 -2.12
C PRO A 7 -15.86 6.67 -3.48
N ASN A 8 -15.53 7.37 -4.58
CA ASN A 8 -15.84 6.95 -5.95
C ASN A 8 -14.62 6.35 -6.69
N ALA A 9 -13.46 6.22 -6.05
CA ALA A 9 -12.28 5.70 -6.73
C ALA A 9 -12.33 4.17 -6.84
N LYS A 10 -11.77 3.63 -7.92
CA LYS A 10 -11.47 2.21 -8.00
C LYS A 10 -10.17 1.94 -7.23
N ILE A 11 -10.26 1.17 -6.16
CA ILE A 11 -9.13 0.81 -5.28
C ILE A 11 -8.63 -0.58 -5.66
N THR A 12 -7.37 -0.65 -6.08
CA THR A 12 -6.69 -1.91 -6.35
C THR A 12 -5.69 -2.21 -5.23
N LEU A 13 -5.82 -3.37 -4.59
CA LEU A 13 -4.86 -3.87 -3.61
C LEU A 13 -3.85 -4.78 -4.29
N VAL A 14 -2.56 -4.47 -4.17
CA VAL A 14 -1.50 -5.35 -4.66
C VAL A 14 -0.84 -6.04 -3.48
N GLY A 15 -0.99 -7.36 -3.42
CA GLY A 15 -0.44 -8.22 -2.39
C GLY A 15 0.64 -9.17 -2.91
N ASP A 16 1.27 -9.88 -1.98
CA ASP A 16 2.12 -11.02 -2.30
C ASP A 16 1.36 -12.32 -2.10
N SER A 17 1.55 -13.29 -3.00
CA SER A 17 0.80 -14.55 -2.98
C SER A 17 1.02 -15.36 -1.70
N SER A 18 2.10 -15.13 -0.95
CA SER A 18 2.38 -15.81 0.31
C SER A 18 1.48 -15.32 1.46
N TYR A 19 0.87 -14.13 1.32
CA TYR A 19 -0.02 -13.51 2.31
C TYR A 19 -1.47 -13.42 1.81
N GLN A 20 -1.87 -14.34 0.93
CA GLN A 20 -3.27 -14.43 0.48
C GLN A 20 -4.22 -14.73 1.64
N TYR A 21 -3.77 -15.53 2.60
CA TYR A 21 -4.53 -15.84 3.80
C TYR A 21 -4.59 -14.60 4.70
N GLY A 22 -5.77 -13.98 4.79
CA GLY A 22 -5.99 -12.74 5.54
C GLY A 22 -5.78 -11.45 4.74
N ALA A 23 -5.58 -11.53 3.42
CA ALA A 23 -5.60 -10.33 2.59
C ALA A 23 -7.00 -9.68 2.63
N PRO A 24 -7.11 -8.37 2.89
CA PRO A 24 -8.39 -7.66 2.97
C PRO A 24 -8.96 -7.38 1.57
N SER A 25 -9.17 -8.45 0.79
CA SER A 25 -9.65 -8.37 -0.59
C SER A 25 -11.07 -7.84 -0.70
N ASP A 26 -11.85 -7.94 0.38
CA ASP A 26 -13.19 -7.38 0.53
C ASP A 26 -13.21 -5.85 0.66
N LEU A 27 -12.09 -5.24 1.08
CA LEU A 27 -11.99 -3.79 1.24
C LEU A 27 -11.57 -3.05 -0.05
N ALA A 28 -11.12 -3.78 -1.07
CA ALA A 28 -10.67 -3.26 -2.37
C ALA A 28 -11.61 -3.72 -3.50
N ASP A 29 -11.68 -2.95 -4.58
CA ASP A 29 -12.49 -3.34 -5.77
C ASP A 29 -11.80 -4.45 -6.57
N GLU A 30 -10.48 -4.49 -6.52
CA GLU A 30 -9.66 -5.48 -7.21
C GLU A 30 -8.46 -5.84 -6.31
N THR A 31 -8.11 -7.13 -6.25
CA THR A 31 -6.88 -7.59 -5.59
C THR A 31 -6.01 -8.35 -6.57
N ILE A 32 -4.77 -7.92 -6.69
CA ILE A 32 -3.76 -8.52 -7.55
C ILE A 32 -2.66 -9.11 -6.66
N PHE A 33 -2.29 -10.36 -6.88
CA PHE A 33 -1.20 -11.00 -6.14
C PHE A 33 0.02 -11.20 -7.04
N MET A 34 1.17 -10.68 -6.60
CA MET A 34 2.46 -11.06 -7.19
C MET A 34 2.91 -12.40 -6.64
N ILE A 35 3.57 -13.21 -7.47
CA ILE A 35 4.04 -14.52 -7.01
C ILE A 35 5.16 -14.34 -5.99
N GLY A 36 5.00 -15.05 -4.87
CA GLY A 36 5.92 -15.05 -3.74
C GLY A 36 7.32 -15.52 -4.10
N ARG A 37 8.30 -15.12 -3.28
CA ARG A 37 9.72 -15.43 -3.50
C ARG A 37 9.99 -16.92 -3.66
N HIS A 38 9.28 -17.78 -2.92
CA HIS A 38 9.44 -19.23 -2.96
C HIS A 38 9.07 -19.84 -4.33
N ARG A 39 8.12 -19.24 -5.04
CA ARG A 39 7.61 -19.72 -6.33
C ARG A 39 8.18 -18.97 -7.53
N LYS A 40 9.14 -18.06 -7.29
CA LYS A 40 9.79 -17.27 -8.36
C LYS A 40 10.52 -18.13 -9.40
N HIS A 41 10.94 -19.34 -9.03
CA HIS A 41 11.62 -20.28 -9.93
C HIS A 41 10.67 -20.87 -10.99
N GLU A 42 9.36 -20.83 -10.74
CA GLU A 42 8.32 -21.28 -11.67
C GLU A 42 8.11 -20.30 -12.84
N LEU A 43 8.66 -19.08 -12.73
CA LEU A 43 8.46 -18.02 -13.72
C LEU A 43 9.64 -17.84 -14.66
N ASN A 44 9.33 -17.81 -15.95
CA ASN A 44 10.25 -17.35 -16.97
C ASN A 44 10.44 -15.81 -16.91
N TRP A 45 11.44 -15.29 -17.62
CA TRP A 45 11.77 -13.86 -17.60
C TRP A 45 10.62 -12.96 -18.06
N LYS A 46 9.88 -13.37 -19.09
CA LYS A 46 8.71 -12.60 -19.58
C LYS A 46 7.62 -12.53 -18.51
N GLN A 47 7.31 -13.66 -17.87
CA GLN A 47 6.33 -13.73 -16.79
C GLN A 47 6.75 -12.89 -15.58
N LYS A 48 8.04 -12.86 -15.23
CA LYS A 48 8.57 -12.00 -14.16
C LYS A 48 8.32 -10.52 -14.45
N ILE A 49 8.59 -10.07 -15.68
CA ILE A 49 8.32 -8.68 -16.09
C ILE A 49 6.82 -8.41 -16.06
N GLN A 50 6.01 -9.34 -16.58
CA GLN A 50 4.56 -9.23 -16.61
C GLN A 50 3.97 -9.05 -15.21
N GLN A 51 4.56 -9.64 -14.16
CA GLN A 51 4.12 -9.43 -12.78
C GLN A 51 4.26 -7.98 -12.30
N PHE A 52 5.24 -7.25 -12.82
CA PHE A 52 5.46 -5.85 -12.44
C PHE A 52 4.65 -4.89 -13.31
N THR A 53 4.20 -5.32 -14.49
CA THR A 53 3.41 -4.52 -15.43
C THR A 53 1.94 -4.95 -15.48
N GLN A 54 1.49 -5.84 -14.60
CA GLN A 54 0.11 -6.31 -14.57
C GLN A 54 -0.86 -5.24 -14.04
N LEU A 55 -0.37 -4.25 -13.30
CA LEU A 55 -1.22 -3.17 -12.83
C LEU A 55 -1.54 -2.24 -14.01
N ALA A 56 -2.83 -2.03 -14.24
CA ALA A 56 -3.31 -1.02 -15.18
C ALA A 56 -2.84 0.38 -14.75
N GLU A 57 -2.90 1.34 -15.67
CA GLU A 57 -2.57 2.73 -15.33
C GLU A 57 -3.42 3.22 -14.16
N GLN A 58 -2.76 3.81 -13.17
CA GLN A 58 -3.41 4.36 -11.97
C GLN A 58 -3.26 5.88 -11.94
N ASP A 59 -4.18 6.57 -11.29
CA ASP A 59 -3.96 7.99 -11.00
C ASP A 59 -2.94 8.16 -9.86
N ILE A 60 -3.09 7.38 -8.78
CA ILE A 60 -2.26 7.47 -7.58
C ILE A 60 -1.84 6.05 -7.16
N ILE A 61 -0.55 5.87 -6.86
CA ILE A 61 -0.03 4.66 -6.22
C ILE A 61 0.48 5.01 -4.83
N PHE A 62 0.07 4.21 -3.84
CA PHE A 62 0.61 4.25 -2.47
C PHE A 62 1.44 2.99 -2.23
N ASP A 63 2.77 3.10 -2.30
CA ASP A 63 3.66 2.00 -1.90
C ASP A 63 3.79 1.93 -0.38
N VAL A 64 2.90 1.16 0.23
CA VAL A 64 2.88 0.92 1.68
C VAL A 64 3.82 -0.20 2.12
N ALA A 65 4.45 -0.94 1.20
CA ALA A 65 5.29 -2.08 1.53
C ALA A 65 6.75 -1.68 1.73
N GLY A 66 7.27 -0.78 0.88
CA GLY A 66 8.65 -0.29 1.00
C GLY A 66 9.72 -1.36 0.78
N THR A 67 9.45 -2.36 -0.07
CA THR A 67 10.36 -3.47 -0.34
C THR A 67 10.94 -3.38 -1.75
N SER A 68 12.05 -4.07 -2.03
CA SER A 68 12.64 -4.07 -3.38
C SER A 68 11.65 -4.48 -4.47
N ARG A 69 10.68 -5.35 -4.16
CA ARG A 69 9.66 -5.79 -5.13
C ARG A 69 8.60 -4.73 -5.37
N SER A 70 8.15 -4.05 -4.32
CA SER A 70 7.22 -2.93 -4.48
C SER A 70 7.90 -1.78 -5.21
N TYR A 71 9.20 -1.56 -5.02
CA TYR A 71 9.95 -0.58 -5.82
C TYR A 71 9.95 -0.90 -7.32
N TRP A 72 10.23 -2.15 -7.70
CA TRP A 72 10.21 -2.56 -9.12
C TRP A 72 8.82 -2.43 -9.72
N MET A 73 7.79 -2.85 -8.98
CA MET A 73 6.41 -2.69 -9.40
C MET A 73 6.10 -1.20 -9.59
N THR A 74 6.35 -0.36 -8.58
CA THR A 74 6.04 1.07 -8.59
C THR A 74 6.78 1.78 -9.71
N LEU A 75 8.03 1.38 -10.00
CA LEU A 75 8.83 1.94 -11.09
C LEU A 75 8.21 1.63 -12.46
N LEU A 76 7.82 0.37 -12.68
CA LEU A 76 7.31 -0.12 -13.96
C LEU A 76 5.83 0.20 -14.18
N SER A 77 5.09 0.47 -13.11
CA SER A 77 3.68 0.86 -13.17
C SER A 77 3.54 2.33 -13.58
N LYS A 78 2.55 2.58 -14.46
CA LYS A 78 2.20 3.93 -14.88
C LYS A 78 1.28 4.55 -13.84
N ALA A 79 1.73 5.65 -13.24
CA ALA A 79 0.90 6.48 -12.38
C ALA A 79 1.29 7.94 -12.44
N LYS A 80 0.30 8.83 -12.26
CA LYS A 80 0.52 10.28 -12.23
C LYS A 80 1.20 10.72 -10.94
N LEU A 81 0.84 10.09 -9.82
CA LEU A 81 1.38 10.38 -8.51
C LEU A 81 1.78 9.09 -7.76
N LYS A 82 3.00 9.05 -7.24
CA LYS A 82 3.56 7.91 -6.52
C LYS A 82 3.99 8.34 -5.12
N PHE A 83 3.37 7.74 -4.12
CA PHE A 83 3.73 7.84 -2.72
C PHE A 83 4.51 6.61 -2.28
N GLY A 84 5.41 6.80 -1.33
CA GLY A 84 6.07 5.68 -0.69
C GLY A 84 7.00 6.09 0.43
N PHE A 85 7.60 5.09 1.04
CA PHE A 85 8.58 5.25 2.11
C PHE A 85 10.00 5.25 1.50
N PRO A 86 10.75 6.37 1.52
CA PRO A 86 12.09 6.41 0.97
C PRO A 86 13.11 5.88 1.99
N TYR A 87 13.30 4.56 2.06
CA TYR A 87 14.38 3.97 2.89
C TYR A 87 15.78 4.37 2.42
N LYS A 88 15.90 4.86 1.18
CA LYS A 88 17.11 5.45 0.62
C LYS A 88 16.78 6.84 0.08
N PRO A 89 17.63 7.87 0.36
CA PRO A 89 17.34 9.24 -0.06
C PRO A 89 17.10 9.40 -1.56
N TYR A 90 17.81 8.63 -2.39
CA TYR A 90 17.66 8.71 -3.84
C TYR A 90 16.28 8.27 -4.35
N LEU A 91 15.48 7.54 -3.57
CA LEU A 91 14.12 7.14 -3.96
C LEU A 91 13.15 8.34 -3.93
N CYS A 92 13.47 9.36 -3.13
CA CYS A 92 12.73 10.62 -3.09
C CYS A 92 13.00 11.41 -4.37
N GLY A 93 11.94 11.74 -5.11
CA GLY A 93 12.02 12.48 -6.37
C GLY A 93 12.34 11.64 -7.62
N SER A 94 12.95 10.46 -7.48
CA SER A 94 13.18 9.55 -8.63
C SER A 94 12.05 8.54 -8.81
N LEU A 95 11.72 7.80 -7.75
CA LEU A 95 10.68 6.78 -7.76
C LEU A 95 9.36 7.35 -7.23
N TYR A 96 9.45 8.09 -6.12
CA TYR A 96 8.29 8.68 -5.45
C TYR A 96 8.25 10.17 -5.71
N ASN A 97 7.08 10.65 -6.12
CA ASN A 97 6.81 12.08 -6.19
C ASN A 97 6.67 12.67 -4.79
N ILE A 98 6.06 11.92 -3.87
CA ILE A 98 5.89 12.31 -2.47
C ILE A 98 6.39 11.19 -1.57
N ALA A 99 7.26 11.56 -0.64
CA ALA A 99 7.91 10.65 0.28
C ALA A 99 7.39 10.89 1.71
N VAL A 100 7.00 9.83 2.38
CA VAL A 100 6.68 9.85 3.82
C VAL A 100 7.80 9.11 4.55
N PHE A 101 8.40 9.73 5.56
CA PHE A 101 9.42 9.06 6.36
C PHE A 101 8.76 8.26 7.48
N ARG A 102 9.02 6.94 7.54
CA ARG A 102 8.56 6.12 8.67
C ARG A 102 9.35 6.48 9.92
N SER A 103 8.64 6.64 11.03
CA SER A 103 9.23 6.72 12.36
C SER A 103 9.16 5.35 13.03
N ASP A 104 10.26 4.90 13.64
CA ASP A 104 10.28 3.67 14.44
C ASP A 104 9.49 3.79 15.75
N PHE A 105 9.13 5.02 16.15
CA PHE A 105 8.40 5.32 17.39
C PHE A 105 6.89 5.50 17.20
N GLN A 106 6.39 5.39 15.98
CA GLN A 106 4.98 5.61 15.67
C GLN A 106 4.35 4.31 15.15
N PRO A 107 3.08 4.00 15.51
CA PRO A 107 2.40 2.83 14.97
C PRO A 107 2.41 2.85 13.44
N GLU A 108 2.75 1.72 12.83
CA GLU A 108 2.89 1.57 11.37
C GLU A 108 1.65 2.04 10.60
N LEU A 109 0.45 1.81 11.16
CA LEU A 109 -0.80 2.28 10.57
C LEU A 109 -0.84 3.81 10.45
N GLU A 110 -0.36 4.55 11.45
CA GLU A 110 -0.35 6.01 11.37
C GLU A 110 0.65 6.52 10.33
N CYS A 111 1.82 5.87 10.22
CA CYS A 111 2.79 6.16 9.16
C CYS A 111 2.19 5.93 7.76
N MET A 112 1.37 4.89 7.58
CA MET A 112 0.63 4.67 6.33
C MET A 112 -0.42 5.76 6.09
N LEU A 113 -1.14 6.18 7.14
CA LEU A 113 -2.15 7.25 7.03
C LEU A 113 -1.55 8.61 6.70
N ASP A 114 -0.29 8.87 7.03
CA ASP A 114 0.37 10.12 6.68
C ASP A 114 0.41 10.36 5.16
N MET A 115 0.45 9.30 4.34
CA MET A 115 0.33 9.44 2.88
C MET A 115 -1.01 10.06 2.47
N LEU A 116 -2.10 9.73 3.16
CA LEU A 116 -3.42 10.34 2.93
C LEU A 116 -3.52 11.74 3.56
N LYS A 117 -2.89 11.97 4.73
CA LYS A 117 -2.86 13.29 5.37
C LYS A 117 -2.14 14.33 4.51
N MET A 118 -1.10 13.92 3.78
CA MET A 118 -0.43 14.77 2.79
C MET A 118 -1.36 15.24 1.65
N LEU A 119 -2.45 14.52 1.39
CA LEU A 119 -3.50 14.92 0.45
C LEU A 119 -4.64 15.72 1.12
N GLY A 120 -4.54 15.98 2.42
CA GLY A 120 -5.56 16.71 3.19
C GLY A 120 -6.55 15.82 3.96
N HIS A 121 -6.35 14.50 4.01
CA HIS A 121 -7.20 13.62 4.81
C HIS A 121 -7.01 13.88 6.31
N ASN A 122 -8.09 13.93 7.07
CA ASN A 122 -8.06 14.04 8.53
C ASN A 122 -8.77 12.83 9.16
N PRO A 123 -8.04 11.74 9.48
CA PRO A 123 -8.66 10.55 10.04
C PRO A 123 -9.20 10.81 11.46
N GLN A 124 -10.34 10.19 11.77
CA GLN A 124 -10.92 10.24 13.12
C GLN A 124 -9.96 9.61 14.14
N ARG A 125 -9.92 10.18 15.35
CA ARG A 125 -9.16 9.65 16.49
C ARG A 125 -10.11 9.38 17.67
N PRO A 126 -10.03 8.21 18.34
CA PRO A 126 -9.19 7.06 17.98
C PRO A 126 -9.59 6.44 16.64
N LEU A 127 -8.67 5.71 16.02
CA LEU A 127 -8.95 5.00 14.77
C LEU A 127 -10.00 3.92 15.03
N ASP A 128 -10.97 3.82 14.13
CA ASP A 128 -11.98 2.76 14.16
C ASP A 128 -11.42 1.51 13.48
N PHE A 129 -11.17 0.49 14.28
CA PHE A 129 -10.69 -0.82 13.83
C PHE A 129 -11.82 -1.84 13.64
N GLY A 130 -13.09 -1.46 13.87
CA GLY A 130 -14.22 -2.39 13.86
C GLY A 130 -14.26 -3.34 15.07
N TYR A 131 -13.47 -3.06 16.11
CA TYR A 131 -13.49 -3.80 17.38
C TYR A 131 -14.20 -2.98 18.46
N PRO A 132 -14.79 -3.64 19.48
CA PRO A 132 -15.37 -2.94 20.62
C PRO A 132 -14.32 -2.06 21.32
N SER A 133 -14.75 -0.91 21.82
CA SER A 133 -13.87 -0.03 22.58
C SER A 133 -13.46 -0.69 23.90
N HIS A 134 -12.17 -0.68 24.24
CA HIS A 134 -11.70 -1.17 25.54
C HIS A 134 -12.38 -0.42 26.69
N LEU A 135 -12.58 0.89 26.55
CA LEU A 135 -13.23 1.73 27.56
C LEU A 135 -14.68 1.27 27.83
N GLU A 136 -15.37 0.74 26.81
CA GLU A 136 -16.74 0.27 26.94
C GLU A 136 -16.84 -1.12 27.59
N LEU A 137 -15.78 -1.94 27.45
CA LEU A 137 -15.73 -3.31 27.91
C LEU A 137 -15.21 -3.48 29.35
N TYR A 138 -14.23 -2.67 29.76
CA TYR A 138 -13.47 -2.91 31.00
C TYR A 138 -13.47 -1.76 32.01
N ASP A 139 -13.77 -0.51 31.59
CA ASP A 139 -13.82 0.65 32.50
C ASP A 139 -15.23 0.90 33.07
N LYS A 140 -16.09 -0.14 33.08
CA LYS A 140 -17.41 -0.13 33.72
C LYS A 140 -17.37 -0.67 35.15
#